data_AF-A0A183AWI8-F1
#
_entry.id   AF-A0A183AWI8-F1
#
_cell.length_a   1.000
_cell.length_b   1.000
_cell.length_c   1.000
_cell.angle_alpha   90.00
_cell.angle_beta   90.00
_cell.angle_gamma   90.00
#
_symmetry.space_group_name_H-M   'P 1'
#
loop_
_entity.id
_entity.type
_entity.pdbx_description
1 polymer ?
#
loop_
_entity_poly.entity_id
_entity_poly.type
_entity_poly.pdbx_seq_one_letter_code
_entity_poly.pdbx_strand_id
1 'polypeptide(L)'
;LRLGSDVSVSAFRFYQSALFRGLTRGRGAMHTAAGCIYLAARQLRVSLMLLDLSDAVGINVYVLGHCYVELKRKLHLAIPDMDPCLFIERFATQLEFGDKMSVVATTAMRLLQRMKKDWIATGRRPSGLAAAALLVAARIHEFNRTEEDVARVARVSQQTTRKRLQEFGRTPTSKLSIDDFFSVDYEEEQDPPAFSASKKSDENIKEMDDEAFSRISAEINELERRIEKQLRVIAEKRVSRSIFNKLSDLVFGRLSILNLLYMLLFVTKISIVSISTHSLSTLLLLDEGRFNAEVKYQTSIVGKQAMGLGHWLYPSQEKERV
;
A
#
# COMPACT_ATOMS: atom_id res chain seq x y z
N LEU A 1 8.04 -28.29 -2.06
CA LEU A 1 9.24 -27.48 -1.68
C LEU A 1 10.51 -28.32 -1.44
N ARG A 2 10.48 -29.67 -1.35
CA ARG A 2 11.67 -30.54 -1.15
C ARG A 2 12.67 -29.99 -0.11
N LEU A 3 12.15 -29.52 1.02
CA LEU A 3 12.98 -29.02 2.12
C LEU A 3 13.54 -30.22 2.91
N GLY A 4 14.82 -30.16 3.28
CA GLY A 4 15.43 -31.21 4.12
C GLY A 4 14.77 -31.32 5.49
N SER A 5 14.92 -32.49 6.15
CA SER A 5 14.39 -32.76 7.49
C SER A 5 14.85 -31.72 8.51
N ASP A 6 16.09 -31.23 8.39
CA ASP A 6 16.69 -30.27 9.31
C ASP A 6 15.94 -28.94 9.34
N VAL A 7 15.44 -28.49 8.17
CA VAL A 7 14.62 -27.28 8.05
C VAL A 7 13.31 -27.48 8.80
N SER A 8 12.68 -28.65 8.69
CA SER A 8 11.41 -28.93 9.37
C SER A 8 11.56 -28.99 10.89
N VAL A 9 12.63 -29.61 11.39
CA VAL A 9 12.93 -29.70 12.83
C VAL A 9 13.24 -28.31 13.40
N SER A 10 14.05 -27.52 12.70
CA SER A 10 14.35 -26.15 13.11
C SER A 10 13.10 -25.25 13.09
N ALA A 11 12.28 -25.35 12.05
CA ALA A 11 11.02 -24.64 11.95
C ALA A 11 10.06 -24.99 13.09
N PHE A 12 9.98 -26.27 13.47
CA PHE A 12 9.17 -26.72 14.59
C PHE A 12 9.64 -26.12 15.93
N ARG A 13 10.95 -26.07 16.18
CA ARG A 13 11.52 -25.41 17.38
C ARG A 13 11.19 -23.92 17.42
N PHE A 14 11.24 -23.24 16.28
CA PHE A 14 10.83 -21.84 16.18
C PHE A 14 9.34 -21.65 16.42
N TYR A 15 8.52 -22.56 15.90
CA TYR A 15 7.08 -22.52 16.12
C TYR A 15 6.73 -22.73 17.61
N GLN A 16 7.36 -23.70 18.28
CA GLN A 16 7.22 -23.89 19.73
C GLN A 16 7.62 -22.65 20.51
N SER A 17 8.77 -22.05 20.17
CA SER A 17 9.23 -20.81 20.80
C SER A 17 8.24 -19.65 20.60
N ALA A 18 7.66 -19.55 19.40
CA ALA A 18 6.64 -18.55 19.07
C ALA A 18 5.34 -18.81 19.85
N LEU A 19 4.95 -20.08 20.04
CA LEU A 19 3.79 -20.49 20.82
C LEU A 19 3.95 -20.10 22.30
N PHE A 20 5.08 -20.42 22.93
CA PHE A 20 5.34 -20.09 24.34
C PHE A 20 5.33 -18.58 24.60
N ARG A 21 5.74 -17.77 23.62
CA ARG A 21 5.68 -16.30 23.68
C ARG A 21 4.33 -15.71 23.25
N GLY A 22 3.33 -16.54 22.98
CA GLY A 22 1.99 -16.10 22.59
C GLY A 22 1.91 -15.42 21.20
N LEU A 23 2.92 -15.61 20.34
CA LEU A 23 2.99 -14.98 19.01
C LEU A 23 1.99 -15.57 18.00
N THR A 24 1.38 -16.70 18.34
CA THR A 24 0.33 -17.37 17.57
C THR A 24 -1.06 -16.78 17.79
N ARG A 25 -1.28 -16.02 18.88
CA ARG A 25 -2.59 -15.45 19.21
C ARG A 25 -2.96 -14.36 18.21
N GLY A 26 -4.18 -14.43 17.67
CA GLY A 26 -4.69 -13.48 16.69
C GLY A 26 -4.13 -13.64 15.26
N ARG A 27 -3.41 -14.74 14.98
CA ARG A 27 -2.89 -15.04 13.62
C ARG A 27 -3.37 -16.40 13.16
N GLY A 28 -3.58 -16.54 11.86
CA GLY A 28 -3.83 -17.85 11.26
C GLY A 28 -2.63 -18.78 11.48
N ALA A 29 -2.87 -20.00 11.94
CA ALA A 29 -1.82 -20.97 12.25
C ALA A 29 -0.86 -21.19 11.06
N MET A 30 -1.41 -21.24 9.84
CA MET A 30 -0.65 -21.39 8.59
C MET A 30 0.32 -20.22 8.33
N HIS A 31 -0.04 -18.99 8.68
CA HIS A 31 0.81 -17.81 8.49
C HIS A 31 2.05 -17.90 9.38
N THR A 32 1.82 -18.23 10.65
CA THR A 32 2.91 -18.37 11.64
C THR A 32 3.80 -19.55 11.30
N ALA A 33 3.23 -20.70 10.91
CA ALA A 33 3.98 -21.87 10.49
C ALA A 33 4.86 -21.57 9.26
N ALA A 34 4.29 -20.94 8.22
CA ALA A 34 5.04 -20.54 7.04
C ALA A 34 6.16 -19.53 7.38
N GLY A 35 5.89 -18.56 8.25
CA GLY A 35 6.90 -17.64 8.77
C GLY A 35 8.06 -18.36 9.45
N CYS A 36 7.79 -19.35 10.31
CA CYS A 36 8.81 -20.17 10.97
C CYS A 36 9.61 -21.05 10.00
N ILE A 37 8.98 -21.60 8.96
CA ILE A 37 9.67 -22.37 7.91
C ILE A 37 10.65 -21.48 7.15
N TYR A 38 10.22 -20.28 6.75
CA TYR A 38 11.10 -19.33 6.07
C TYR A 38 12.26 -18.87 6.97
N LEU A 39 11.97 -18.63 8.26
CA LEU A 39 12.98 -18.28 9.27
C LEU A 39 14.07 -19.36 9.39
N ALA A 40 13.67 -20.63 9.47
CA ALA A 40 14.58 -21.76 9.53
C ALA A 40 15.40 -21.91 8.23
N ALA A 41 14.75 -21.79 7.07
CA ALA A 41 15.42 -21.86 5.77
C ALA A 41 16.48 -20.77 5.62
N ARG A 42 16.21 -19.55 6.11
CA ARG A 42 17.15 -18.43 6.12
C ARG A 42 18.36 -18.68 7.00
N GLN A 43 18.16 -19.25 8.19
CA GLN A 43 19.24 -19.56 9.10
C GLN A 43 20.16 -20.66 8.55
N LEU A 44 19.56 -21.68 7.92
CA LEU A 44 20.29 -22.81 7.31
C LEU A 44 20.85 -22.50 5.91
N ARG A 45 20.75 -21.25 5.44
CA ARG A 45 21.24 -20.80 4.11
C ARG A 45 20.66 -21.63 2.94
N VAL A 46 19.43 -22.12 3.07
CA VAL A 46 18.75 -22.89 2.02
C VAL A 46 18.22 -21.95 0.93
N SER A 47 18.29 -22.38 -0.34
CA SER A 47 17.80 -21.65 -1.51
C SER A 47 16.25 -21.62 -1.59
N LEU A 48 15.59 -21.01 -0.61
CA LEU A 48 14.13 -20.84 -0.56
C LEU A 48 13.75 -19.37 -0.73
N MET A 49 12.87 -19.07 -1.68
CA MET A 49 12.30 -17.73 -1.82
C MET A 49 10.98 -17.61 -1.07
N LEU A 50 10.72 -16.40 -0.58
CA LEU A 50 9.44 -16.07 0.03
C LEU A 50 8.27 -16.25 -0.95
N LEU A 51 8.49 -15.99 -2.25
CA LEU A 51 7.52 -16.20 -3.31
C LEU A 51 7.15 -17.68 -3.47
N ASP A 52 8.15 -18.58 -3.52
CA ASP A 52 7.89 -20.01 -3.65
C ASP A 52 7.09 -20.56 -2.46
N LEU A 53 7.34 -20.04 -1.26
CA LEU A 53 6.60 -20.41 -0.06
C LEU A 53 5.17 -19.85 -0.05
N SER A 54 5.01 -18.61 -0.50
CA SER A 54 3.71 -17.94 -0.65
C SER A 54 2.81 -18.72 -1.61
N ASP A 55 3.34 -19.14 -2.75
CA ASP A 55 2.61 -19.93 -3.75
C ASP A 55 2.24 -21.33 -3.20
N ALA A 56 3.14 -21.96 -2.44
CA ALA A 56 2.88 -23.29 -1.87
C ALA A 56 1.80 -23.28 -0.76
N VAL A 57 1.71 -22.19 0.02
CA VAL A 57 0.76 -22.08 1.14
C VAL A 57 -0.53 -21.35 0.72
N GLY A 58 -0.53 -20.63 -0.40
CA GLY A 58 -1.67 -19.84 -0.88
C GLY A 58 -1.91 -18.55 -0.08
N ILE A 59 -0.87 -18.00 0.55
CA ILE A 59 -0.94 -16.78 1.37
C ILE A 59 -0.23 -15.64 0.63
N ASN A 60 -0.76 -14.42 0.70
CA ASN A 60 -0.11 -13.25 0.12
C ASN A 60 1.31 -13.02 0.68
N VAL A 61 2.29 -12.84 -0.22
CA VAL A 61 3.71 -12.59 0.07
C VAL A 61 3.92 -11.46 1.08
N TYR A 62 3.14 -10.38 1.00
CA TYR A 62 3.29 -9.22 1.89
C TYR A 62 2.91 -9.57 3.34
N VAL A 63 1.85 -10.35 3.53
CA VAL A 63 1.42 -10.81 4.86
C VAL A 63 2.46 -11.78 5.44
N LEU A 64 2.98 -12.68 4.60
CA LEU A 64 4.03 -13.61 5.01
C LEU A 64 5.34 -12.89 5.37
N GLY A 65 5.71 -11.87 4.59
CA GLY A 65 6.86 -11.01 4.88
C GLY A 65 6.72 -10.25 6.20
N HIS A 66 5.54 -9.68 6.46
CA HIS A 66 5.25 -9.03 7.74
C HIS A 66 5.36 -10.02 8.91
N CYS A 67 4.78 -11.21 8.76
CA CYS A 67 4.87 -12.27 9.77
C CYS A 67 6.34 -12.65 10.07
N TYR A 68 7.16 -12.82 9.03
CA TYR A 68 8.60 -13.10 9.17
C TYR A 68 9.35 -11.99 9.91
N VAL A 69 9.18 -10.72 9.51
CA VAL A 69 9.87 -9.58 10.15
C VAL A 69 9.49 -9.50 11.63
N GLU A 70 8.22 -9.71 11.93
CA GLU A 70 7.73 -9.65 13.29
C GLU A 70 8.21 -10.83 14.14
N LEU A 71 8.24 -12.05 13.59
CA LEU A 71 8.83 -13.22 14.25
C LEU A 71 10.32 -13.02 14.52
N LYS A 72 11.09 -12.55 13.53
CA LYS A 72 12.52 -12.23 13.69
C LYS A 72 12.74 -11.22 14.82
N ARG A 73 11.92 -10.15 14.85
CA ARG A 73 11.99 -9.09 15.87
C ARG A 73 11.63 -9.60 17.27
N LYS A 74 10.51 -10.30 17.43
CA LYS A 74 10.02 -10.78 18.74
C LYS A 74 10.80 -11.97 19.29
N LEU A 75 11.45 -12.75 18.42
CA LEU A 75 12.36 -13.82 18.83
C LEU A 75 13.80 -13.33 19.06
N HIS A 76 14.10 -12.06 18.74
CA HIS A 76 15.43 -11.45 18.85
C HIS A 76 16.54 -12.24 18.11
N LEU A 77 16.22 -12.72 16.90
CA LEU A 77 17.14 -13.55 16.13
C LEU A 77 18.01 -12.71 15.19
N ALA A 78 19.33 -12.85 15.33
CA ALA A 78 20.31 -12.30 14.40
C ALA A 78 20.44 -13.18 13.17
N ILE A 79 19.54 -12.99 12.20
CA ILE A 79 19.54 -13.73 10.93
C ILE A 79 20.29 -12.92 9.88
N PRO A 80 21.29 -13.54 9.19
CA PRO A 80 22.08 -12.85 8.18
C PRO A 80 21.26 -12.48 6.94
N ASP A 81 21.79 -11.53 6.19
CA ASP A 81 21.23 -11.13 4.90
C ASP A 81 21.33 -12.24 3.87
N MET A 82 20.46 -12.12 2.87
CA MET A 82 20.27 -13.14 1.86
C MET A 82 21.38 -13.04 0.84
N ASP A 83 22.14 -14.11 0.66
CA ASP A 83 23.15 -14.14 -0.39
C ASP A 83 22.49 -14.53 -1.72
N PRO A 84 22.53 -13.68 -2.77
CA PRO A 84 21.99 -14.02 -4.07
C PRO A 84 22.68 -15.25 -4.70
N CYS A 85 23.92 -15.59 -4.30
CA CYS A 85 24.66 -16.73 -4.86
C CYS A 85 23.95 -18.06 -4.63
N LEU A 86 23.18 -18.18 -3.53
CA LEU A 86 22.41 -19.38 -3.18
C LEU A 86 21.34 -19.74 -4.21
N PHE A 87 20.89 -18.78 -5.03
CA PHE A 87 19.85 -19.04 -6.02
C PHE A 87 20.39 -19.51 -7.36
N ILE A 88 21.68 -19.31 -7.64
CA ILE A 88 22.27 -19.53 -8.97
C ILE A 88 22.16 -20.99 -9.38
N GLU A 89 22.56 -21.93 -8.53
CA GLU A 89 22.54 -23.36 -8.84
C GLU A 89 21.11 -23.85 -9.13
N ARG A 90 20.16 -23.42 -8.30
CA ARG A 90 18.74 -23.72 -8.47
C ARG A 90 18.20 -23.19 -9.80
N PHE A 91 18.58 -21.98 -10.18
CA PHE A 91 18.17 -21.37 -11.44
C PHE A 91 18.84 -22.00 -12.65
N ALA A 92 20.12 -22.33 -12.55
CA ALA A 92 20.87 -23.00 -13.61
C ALA A 92 20.28 -24.37 -13.93
N THR A 93 19.83 -25.10 -12.90
CA THR A 93 19.13 -26.37 -13.08
C THR A 93 17.81 -26.20 -13.86
N GLN A 94 17.06 -25.12 -13.61
CA GLN A 94 15.79 -24.86 -14.29
C GLN A 94 15.94 -24.33 -15.73
N LEU A 95 17.11 -23.80 -16.10
CA LEU A 95 17.41 -23.29 -17.44
C LEU A 95 18.11 -24.31 -18.34
N GLU A 96 18.38 -25.52 -17.83
CA GLU A 96 18.88 -26.68 -18.59
C GLU A 96 20.10 -26.35 -19.47
N PHE A 97 21.25 -26.11 -18.85
CA PHE A 97 22.51 -25.81 -19.54
C PHE A 97 23.33 -27.06 -19.95
N GLY A 98 22.74 -28.26 -19.86
CA GLY A 98 23.42 -29.53 -20.15
C GLY A 98 24.69 -29.73 -19.32
N ASP A 99 25.73 -30.28 -19.95
CA ASP A 99 27.00 -30.62 -19.28
C ASP A 99 27.80 -29.41 -18.81
N LYS A 100 27.56 -28.23 -19.40
CA LYS A 100 28.25 -26.97 -19.06
C LYS A 100 27.60 -26.24 -17.87
N MET A 101 26.55 -26.78 -17.26
CA MET A 101 25.81 -26.12 -16.17
C MET A 101 26.72 -25.68 -15.01
N SER A 102 27.64 -26.55 -14.58
CA SER A 102 28.55 -26.25 -13.47
C SER A 102 29.44 -25.04 -13.77
N VAL A 103 30.02 -24.98 -14.97
CA VAL A 103 30.90 -23.88 -15.41
C VAL A 103 30.12 -22.57 -15.52
N VAL A 104 28.90 -22.61 -16.06
CA VAL A 104 28.00 -21.45 -16.15
C VAL A 104 27.64 -20.94 -14.76
N ALA A 105 27.31 -21.83 -13.82
CA ALA A 105 26.96 -21.47 -12.45
C ALA A 105 28.14 -20.81 -11.72
N THR A 106 29.35 -21.38 -11.81
CA THR A 106 30.56 -20.78 -11.22
C THR A 106 30.85 -19.39 -11.80
N THR A 107 30.72 -19.24 -13.12
CA THR A 107 30.89 -17.95 -13.79
C THR A 107 29.86 -16.92 -13.32
N ALA A 108 28.60 -17.32 -13.20
CA ALA A 108 27.52 -16.48 -12.69
C ALA A 108 27.77 -16.07 -11.23
N MET A 109 28.28 -16.97 -10.38
CA MET A 109 28.65 -16.66 -8.99
C MET A 109 29.75 -15.60 -8.93
N ARG A 110 30.79 -15.73 -9.76
CA ARG A 110 31.87 -14.73 -9.84
C ARG A 110 31.35 -13.36 -10.27
N LEU A 111 30.53 -13.31 -11.33
CA LEU A 111 29.88 -12.08 -11.79
C LEU A 111 29.04 -11.43 -10.69
N LEU A 112 28.27 -12.22 -9.95
CA LEU A 112 27.41 -11.76 -8.88
C LEU A 112 28.20 -11.22 -7.68
N GLN A 113 29.32 -11.87 -7.33
CA GLN A 113 30.26 -11.36 -6.33
C GLN A 113 30.83 -10.01 -6.76
N ARG A 114 31.17 -9.84 -8.04
CA ARG A 114 31.62 -8.55 -8.58
C ARG A 114 30.53 -7.49 -8.53
N MET A 115 29.29 -7.81 -8.92
CA MET A 115 28.13 -6.90 -8.77
C MET A 115 27.89 -6.46 -7.32
N LYS A 116 28.25 -7.31 -6.34
CA LYS A 116 28.17 -6.97 -4.92
C LYS A 116 29.29 -6.00 -4.50
N LYS A 117 30.52 -6.18 -4.99
CA LYS A 117 31.64 -5.23 -4.79
C LYS A 117 31.37 -3.88 -5.47
N ASP A 118 30.73 -3.88 -6.63
CA ASP A 118 30.31 -2.68 -7.37
C ASP A 118 29.07 -1.97 -6.75
N TRP A 119 28.66 -2.33 -5.52
CA TRP A 119 27.50 -1.75 -4.80
C TRP A 119 26.15 -1.79 -5.54
N ILE A 120 26.01 -2.63 -6.57
CA ILE A 120 24.76 -2.80 -7.33
C ILE A 120 23.77 -3.67 -6.54
N ALA A 121 24.22 -4.53 -5.62
CA ALA A 121 23.35 -5.45 -4.89
C ALA A 121 22.55 -4.81 -3.75
N THR A 122 23.12 -3.81 -3.08
CA THR A 122 22.58 -3.25 -1.83
C THR A 122 21.21 -2.62 -2.04
N GLY A 123 20.26 -2.92 -1.14
CA GLY A 123 18.90 -2.37 -1.17
C GLY A 123 17.99 -2.91 -2.29
N ARG A 124 18.44 -3.92 -3.05
CA ARG A 124 17.70 -4.47 -4.20
C ARG A 124 17.36 -5.94 -3.99
N ARG A 125 16.43 -6.45 -4.82
CA ARG A 125 16.01 -7.85 -4.75
C ARG A 125 17.12 -8.78 -5.28
N PRO A 126 17.58 -9.77 -4.49
CA PRO A 126 18.69 -10.65 -4.87
C PRO A 126 18.38 -11.55 -6.06
N SER A 127 17.12 -11.96 -6.26
CA SER A 127 16.70 -12.80 -7.38
C SER A 127 16.91 -12.13 -8.74
N GLY A 128 16.66 -10.82 -8.84
CA GLY A 128 16.86 -10.05 -10.07
C GLY A 128 18.34 -9.88 -10.44
N LEU A 129 19.22 -9.79 -9.44
CA LEU A 129 20.68 -9.77 -9.69
C LEU A 129 21.19 -11.14 -10.13
N ALA A 130 20.77 -12.21 -9.44
CA ALA A 130 21.13 -13.57 -9.83
C ALA A 130 20.65 -13.90 -11.26
N ALA A 131 19.45 -13.44 -11.64
CA ALA A 131 18.96 -13.55 -13.02
C ALA A 131 19.86 -12.83 -14.03
N ALA A 132 20.22 -11.58 -13.76
CA ALA A 132 21.08 -10.80 -14.66
C ALA A 132 22.47 -11.45 -14.79
N ALA A 133 23.09 -11.86 -13.68
CA ALA A 133 24.38 -12.55 -13.68
C ALA A 133 24.33 -13.87 -14.47
N LEU A 134 23.26 -14.65 -14.30
CA LEU A 134 23.10 -15.92 -15.00
C LEU A 134 22.90 -15.73 -16.51
N LEU A 135 22.20 -14.67 -16.93
CA LEU A 135 22.06 -14.35 -18.35
C LEU A 135 23.41 -13.97 -19.00
N VAL A 136 24.21 -13.17 -18.30
CA VAL A 136 25.55 -12.79 -18.79
C VAL A 136 26.45 -14.03 -18.87
N ALA A 137 26.47 -14.86 -17.82
CA ALA A 137 27.23 -16.11 -17.81
C ALA A 137 26.80 -17.07 -18.92
N ALA A 138 25.49 -17.20 -19.16
CA ALA A 138 24.97 -18.02 -20.26
C ALA A 138 25.51 -17.54 -21.61
N ARG A 139 25.54 -16.22 -21.86
CA ARG A 139 26.09 -15.65 -23.11
C ARG A 139 27.60 -15.87 -23.26
N ILE A 140 28.37 -15.78 -22.18
CA ILE A 140 29.82 -16.06 -22.19
C ILE A 140 30.09 -17.51 -22.63
N HIS A 141 29.24 -18.45 -22.21
CA HIS A 141 29.35 -19.88 -22.55
C HIS A 141 28.53 -20.27 -23.80
N GLU A 142 28.19 -19.30 -24.65
CA GLU A 142 27.49 -19.48 -25.93
C GLU A 142 26.06 -20.03 -25.82
N PHE A 143 25.43 -19.93 -24.65
CA PHE A 143 24.01 -20.24 -24.46
C PHE A 143 23.15 -19.00 -24.65
N ASN A 144 22.45 -18.93 -25.78
CA ASN A 144 21.57 -17.80 -26.08
C ASN A 144 20.19 -17.97 -25.42
N ARG A 145 20.07 -17.56 -24.16
CA ARG A 145 18.79 -17.49 -23.43
C ARG A 145 18.17 -16.11 -23.53
N THR A 146 16.84 -16.03 -23.55
CA THR A 146 16.14 -14.75 -23.57
C THR A 146 16.05 -14.13 -22.17
N GLU A 147 15.91 -12.80 -22.10
CA GLU A 147 15.66 -12.11 -20.83
C GLU A 147 14.38 -12.60 -20.15
N GLU A 148 13.38 -13.02 -20.94
CA GLU A 148 12.12 -13.59 -20.49
C GLU A 148 12.30 -14.92 -19.77
N ASP A 149 13.06 -15.84 -20.36
CA ASP A 149 13.26 -17.17 -19.80
C ASP A 149 13.90 -17.10 -18.41
N VAL A 150 14.93 -16.25 -18.26
CA VAL A 150 15.64 -16.08 -17.00
C VAL A 150 14.79 -15.33 -15.98
N ALA A 151 14.03 -14.33 -16.41
CA ALA A 151 13.11 -13.59 -15.54
C ALA A 151 12.00 -14.49 -14.97
N ARG A 152 11.46 -15.41 -15.80
CA ARG A 152 10.47 -16.41 -15.39
C ARG A 152 11.00 -17.32 -14.30
N VAL A 153 12.19 -17.89 -14.47
CA VAL A 153 12.86 -18.76 -13.48
C VAL A 153 13.13 -18.02 -12.16
N ALA A 154 13.55 -16.75 -12.24
CA ALA A 154 13.81 -15.93 -11.07
C ALA A 154 12.58 -15.29 -10.42
N ARG A 155 11.38 -15.52 -10.98
CA ARG A 155 10.11 -14.89 -10.55
C ARG A 155 10.22 -13.36 -10.44
N VAL A 156 10.81 -12.72 -11.44
CA VAL A 156 10.94 -11.26 -11.55
C VAL A 156 10.41 -10.77 -12.90
N SER A 157 10.09 -9.48 -13.00
CA SER A 157 9.73 -8.89 -14.29
C SER A 157 10.96 -8.75 -15.18
N GLN A 158 10.80 -8.98 -16.49
CA GLN A 158 11.83 -8.78 -17.51
C GLN A 158 12.51 -7.40 -17.40
N GLN A 159 11.72 -6.34 -17.20
CA GLN A 159 12.24 -4.98 -17.06
C GLN A 159 13.17 -4.85 -15.84
N THR A 160 12.93 -5.62 -14.78
CA THR A 160 13.78 -5.60 -13.59
C THR A 160 15.15 -6.21 -13.90
N THR A 161 15.18 -7.35 -14.58
CA THR A 161 16.43 -7.98 -15.05
C THR A 161 17.18 -7.06 -16.01
N ARG A 162 16.48 -6.46 -16.99
CA ARG A 162 17.07 -5.52 -17.95
C ARG A 162 17.68 -4.29 -17.29
N LYS A 163 17.02 -3.72 -16.28
CA LYS A 163 17.58 -2.62 -15.49
C LYS A 163 18.91 -3.01 -14.81
N ARG A 164 19.01 -4.23 -14.26
CA ARG A 164 20.27 -4.71 -13.63
C ARG A 164 21.37 -4.93 -14.65
N LEU A 165 21.06 -5.43 -15.84
CA LEU A 165 22.02 -5.54 -16.93
C LEU A 165 22.54 -4.18 -17.39
N GLN A 166 21.67 -3.17 -17.50
CA GLN A 166 22.07 -1.81 -17.86
C GLN A 166 22.93 -1.16 -16.77
N GLU A 167 22.63 -1.38 -15.49
CA GLU A 167 23.47 -0.92 -14.38
C GLU A 167 24.85 -1.59 -14.42
N PHE A 168 24.91 -2.91 -14.64
CA PHE A 168 26.17 -3.64 -14.80
C PHE A 168 26.97 -3.18 -16.02
N GLY A 169 26.30 -2.87 -17.14
CA GLY A 169 26.94 -2.31 -18.34
C GLY A 169 27.55 -0.91 -18.16
N ARG A 170 27.32 -0.23 -17.03
CA ARG A 170 27.95 1.05 -16.70
C ARG A 170 29.18 0.90 -15.82
N THR A 171 29.39 -0.27 -15.20
CA THR A 171 30.55 -0.49 -14.33
C THR A 171 31.82 -0.73 -15.16
N PRO A 172 33.02 -0.44 -14.61
CA PRO A 172 34.28 -0.67 -15.32
C PRO A 172 34.45 -2.16 -15.70
N THR A 173 33.90 -3.07 -14.90
CA THR A 173 33.86 -4.52 -15.16
C THR A 173 33.33 -4.85 -16.56
N SER A 174 32.34 -4.10 -17.05
CA SER A 174 31.73 -4.36 -18.36
C SER A 174 32.62 -4.06 -19.56
N LYS A 175 33.68 -3.26 -19.37
CA LYS A 175 34.63 -2.88 -20.44
C LYS A 175 35.75 -3.90 -20.63
N LEU A 176 35.85 -4.88 -19.73
CA LEU A 176 36.90 -5.88 -19.73
C LEU A 176 36.66 -6.94 -20.80
N SER A 177 37.75 -7.51 -21.32
CA SER A 177 37.64 -8.72 -22.13
C SER A 177 37.21 -9.90 -21.25
N ILE A 178 36.66 -10.93 -21.90
CA ILE A 178 36.21 -12.15 -21.20
C ILE A 178 37.40 -12.82 -20.49
N ASP A 179 38.58 -12.86 -21.14
CA ASP A 179 39.79 -13.48 -20.59
C ASP A 179 40.38 -12.66 -19.43
N ASP A 180 40.37 -11.33 -19.53
CA ASP A 180 40.82 -10.45 -18.45
C ASP A 180 39.94 -10.57 -17.21
N PHE A 181 38.63 -10.75 -17.40
CA PHE A 181 37.69 -10.94 -16.29
C PHE A 181 37.99 -12.19 -15.47
N PHE A 182 38.52 -13.25 -16.10
CA PHE A 182 38.87 -14.48 -15.39
C PHE A 182 40.24 -14.42 -14.69
N SER A 183 41.15 -13.56 -15.16
CA SER A 183 42.53 -13.49 -14.67
C SER A 183 42.76 -12.40 -13.63
N VAL A 184 42.10 -11.24 -13.76
CA VAL A 184 42.35 -10.06 -12.91
C VAL A 184 41.18 -9.82 -11.96
N ASP A 185 41.46 -9.84 -10.66
CA ASP A 185 40.52 -9.38 -9.65
C ASP A 185 40.66 -7.86 -9.46
N TYR A 186 39.77 -7.10 -10.08
CA TYR A 186 39.70 -5.66 -9.90
C TYR A 186 39.25 -5.31 -8.47
N GLU A 187 39.91 -4.33 -7.85
CA GLU A 187 39.55 -3.82 -6.53
C GLU A 187 38.74 -2.52 -6.58
N GLU A 188 38.72 -1.82 -7.72
CA GLU A 188 37.97 -0.58 -7.86
C GLU A 188 36.48 -0.82 -7.60
N GLU A 189 35.97 -0.16 -6.57
CA GLU A 189 34.55 -0.14 -6.24
C GLU A 189 33.83 0.99 -7.00
N GLN A 190 32.51 0.88 -7.09
CA GLN A 190 31.66 1.90 -7.70
C GLN A 190 30.62 2.37 -6.71
N ASP A 191 30.18 3.61 -6.88
CA ASP A 191 29.09 4.14 -6.08
C ASP A 191 27.76 3.43 -6.41
N PRO A 192 26.88 3.26 -5.41
CA PRO A 192 25.57 2.68 -5.65
C PRO A 192 24.76 3.54 -6.64
N PRO A 193 23.96 2.94 -7.54
CA PRO A 193 23.26 3.71 -8.57
C PRO A 193 22.31 4.81 -8.05
N ALA A 194 21.85 4.73 -6.80
CA ALA A 194 21.07 5.80 -6.17
C ALA A 194 21.87 7.11 -6.05
N PHE A 195 23.17 7.01 -5.75
CA PHE A 195 24.07 8.16 -5.69
C PHE A 195 24.34 8.72 -7.08
N SER A 196 24.64 7.85 -8.06
CA SER A 196 24.84 8.30 -9.45
C SER A 196 23.61 8.97 -10.07
N ALA A 197 22.40 8.52 -9.68
CA ALA A 197 21.17 9.11 -10.17
C ALA A 197 20.95 10.51 -9.58
N SER A 198 21.22 10.69 -8.29
CA SER A 198 21.18 12.00 -7.63
C SER A 198 22.19 12.96 -8.25
N LYS A 199 23.44 12.52 -8.42
CA LYS A 199 24.48 13.34 -9.03
C LYS A 199 24.12 13.78 -10.45
N LYS A 200 23.58 12.87 -11.26
CA LYS A 200 23.13 13.20 -12.61
C LYS A 200 21.94 14.16 -12.64
N SER A 201 20.99 14.04 -11.70
CA SER A 201 19.91 15.04 -11.60
C SER A 201 20.46 16.40 -11.19
N ASP A 202 21.44 16.44 -10.28
CA ASP A 202 22.05 17.69 -9.84
C ASP A 202 22.88 18.34 -10.96
N GLU A 203 23.60 17.55 -11.74
CA GLU A 203 24.32 17.99 -12.95
C GLU A 203 23.33 18.53 -13.99
N ASN A 204 22.26 17.78 -14.30
CA ASN A 204 21.21 18.26 -15.21
C ASN A 204 20.60 19.58 -14.74
N ILE A 205 20.39 19.78 -13.43
CA ILE A 205 19.86 21.04 -12.86
C ILE A 205 20.87 22.18 -13.05
N LYS A 206 22.18 21.92 -12.91
CA LYS A 206 23.23 22.92 -13.13
C LYS A 206 23.42 23.26 -14.60
N GLU A 207 23.20 22.29 -15.49
CA GLU A 207 23.28 22.46 -16.95
C GLU A 207 21.99 23.03 -17.56
N MET A 208 20.94 23.26 -16.76
CA MET A 208 19.76 23.99 -17.23
C MET A 208 20.11 25.46 -17.47
N ASP A 209 19.98 25.89 -18.72
CA ASP A 209 20.21 27.28 -19.12
C ASP A 209 19.36 28.27 -18.30
N ASP A 210 19.90 29.48 -18.05
CA ASP A 210 19.21 30.56 -17.33
C ASP A 210 17.84 30.89 -17.93
N GLU A 211 17.70 30.76 -19.25
CA GLU A 211 16.43 30.96 -19.95
C GLU A 211 15.40 29.86 -19.62
N ALA A 212 15.82 28.60 -19.53
CA ALA A 212 14.97 27.50 -19.10
C ALA A 212 14.54 27.66 -17.64
N PHE A 213 15.46 28.11 -16.78
CA PHE A 213 15.16 28.41 -15.37
C PHE A 213 14.13 29.55 -15.23
N SER A 214 14.24 30.60 -16.05
CA SER A 214 13.28 31.71 -16.07
C SER A 214 11.89 31.27 -16.52
N ARG A 215 11.80 30.44 -17.57
CA ARG A 215 10.53 29.86 -18.06
C ARG A 215 9.85 29.01 -17.00
N ILE A 216 10.61 28.14 -16.33
CA ILE A 216 10.09 27.27 -15.26
C ILE A 216 9.63 28.11 -14.06
N SER A 217 10.41 29.13 -13.67
CA SER A 217 10.03 30.04 -12.58
C SER A 217 8.75 30.81 -12.90
N ALA A 218 8.54 31.22 -14.15
CA ALA A 218 7.31 31.86 -14.59
C ALA A 218 6.10 30.91 -14.52
N GLU A 219 6.27 29.65 -14.94
CA GLU A 219 5.23 28.62 -14.82
C GLU A 219 4.86 28.31 -13.37
N ILE A 220 5.84 28.22 -12.47
CA ILE A 220 5.62 28.00 -11.03
C ILE A 220 4.78 29.14 -10.45
N ASN A 221 5.15 30.39 -10.71
CA ASN A 221 4.40 31.56 -10.23
C ASN A 221 2.95 31.60 -10.74
N GLU A 222 2.71 31.19 -11.99
CA GLU A 222 1.36 31.10 -12.56
C GLU A 222 0.54 29.98 -11.89
N LEU A 223 1.16 28.83 -11.59
CA LEU A 223 0.51 27.75 -10.86
C LEU A 223 0.16 28.15 -9.42
N GLU A 224 1.06 28.84 -8.72
CA GLU A 224 0.82 29.36 -7.37
C GLU A 224 -0.38 30.30 -7.34
N ARG A 225 -0.47 31.24 -8.29
CA ARG A 225 -1.64 32.12 -8.43
C ARG A 225 -2.94 31.34 -8.65
N ARG A 226 -2.91 30.28 -9.46
CA ARG A 226 -4.08 29.43 -9.69
C ARG A 226 -4.50 28.69 -8.42
N ILE A 227 -3.55 28.15 -7.66
CA ILE A 227 -3.80 27.46 -6.39
C ILE A 227 -4.41 28.45 -5.39
N GLU A 228 -3.83 29.64 -5.22
CA GLU A 228 -4.37 30.66 -4.33
C GLU A 228 -5.79 31.09 -4.71
N LYS A 229 -6.07 31.26 -6.00
CA LYS A 229 -7.41 31.60 -6.49
C LYS A 229 -8.41 30.48 -6.16
N GLN A 230 -8.04 29.22 -6.36
CA GLN A 230 -8.89 28.10 -6.01
C GLN A 230 -9.12 27.99 -4.49
N LEU A 231 -8.08 28.22 -3.68
CA LEU A 231 -8.20 28.25 -2.22
C LEU A 231 -9.14 29.37 -1.76
N ARG A 232 -9.08 30.57 -2.35
CA ARG A 232 -10.03 31.66 -2.07
C ARG A 232 -11.46 31.28 -2.40
N VAL A 233 -11.72 30.70 -3.57
CA VAL A 233 -13.06 30.23 -3.96
C VAL A 233 -13.58 29.15 -3.00
N ILE A 234 -12.71 28.24 -2.56
CA ILE A 234 -13.09 27.21 -1.58
C ILE A 234 -13.39 27.84 -0.21
N ALA A 235 -12.60 28.83 0.23
CA ALA A 235 -12.81 29.54 1.47
C ALA A 235 -14.14 30.32 1.45
N GLU A 236 -14.44 31.05 0.39
CA GLU A 236 -15.71 31.76 0.20
C GLU A 236 -16.89 30.78 0.26
N LYS A 237 -16.82 29.64 -0.45
CA LYS A 237 -17.86 28.60 -0.40
C LYS A 237 -18.04 27.98 0.99
N ARG A 238 -17.01 27.95 1.84
CA ARG A 238 -17.10 27.48 3.23
C ARG A 238 -17.73 28.54 4.14
N VAL A 239 -17.35 29.81 3.98
CA VAL A 239 -17.92 30.94 4.72
C VAL A 239 -19.40 31.12 4.41
N SER A 240 -19.79 31.09 3.13
CA SER A 240 -21.20 31.18 2.72
C SER A 240 -22.04 30.05 3.30
N ARG A 241 -21.50 28.81 3.36
CA ARG A 241 -22.18 27.68 4.02
C ARG A 241 -22.28 27.86 5.53
N SER A 242 -21.24 28.37 6.19
CA SER A 242 -21.30 28.65 7.63
C SER A 242 -22.28 29.76 7.97
N ILE A 243 -22.36 30.82 7.15
CA ILE A 243 -23.32 31.92 7.31
C ILE A 243 -24.74 31.41 7.07
N PHE A 244 -24.95 30.61 6.01
CA PHE A 244 -26.25 29.99 5.71
C PHE A 244 -26.73 29.11 6.86
N ASN A 245 -25.86 28.26 7.42
CA ASN A 245 -26.21 27.40 8.55
C ASN A 245 -26.55 28.21 9.83
N LYS A 246 -25.78 29.28 10.13
CA LYS A 246 -26.10 30.17 11.26
C LYS A 246 -27.42 30.92 11.06
N LEU A 247 -27.72 31.35 9.84
CA LEU A 247 -28.99 31.99 9.49
C LEU A 247 -30.16 31.01 9.58
N SER A 248 -30.00 29.76 9.12
CA SER A 248 -31.04 28.74 9.26
C SER A 248 -31.33 28.46 10.74
N ASP A 249 -30.31 28.34 11.58
CA ASP A 249 -30.49 28.12 13.02
C ASP A 249 -31.25 29.28 13.69
N LEU A 250 -30.97 30.52 13.28
CA LEU A 250 -31.63 31.71 13.83
C LEU A 250 -33.10 31.84 13.37
N VAL A 251 -33.40 31.47 12.13
CA VAL A 251 -34.76 31.49 11.57
C VAL A 251 -35.61 30.37 12.18
N PHE A 252 -35.07 29.15 12.31
CA PHE A 252 -35.76 28.04 12.98
C PHE A 252 -36.01 28.35 14.47
N GLY A 253 -35.05 28.98 15.15
CA GLY A 253 -35.24 29.47 16.52
C GLY A 253 -36.39 30.47 16.64
N ARG A 254 -36.47 31.46 15.75
CA ARG A 254 -37.55 32.47 15.77
C ARG A 254 -38.93 31.90 15.44
N LEU A 255 -39.04 30.96 14.49
CA LEU A 255 -40.32 30.29 14.21
C LEU A 255 -40.78 29.43 15.39
N SER A 256 -39.85 28.78 16.11
CA SER A 256 -40.21 27.98 17.30
C SER A 256 -40.74 28.88 18.44
N ILE A 257 -40.13 30.04 18.66
CA ILE A 257 -40.56 30.99 19.69
C ILE A 257 -41.90 31.61 19.31
N LEU A 258 -42.10 31.97 18.03
CA LEU A 258 -43.39 32.51 17.59
C LEU A 258 -44.52 31.49 17.73
N ASN A 259 -44.26 30.21 17.42
CA ASN A 259 -45.22 29.13 17.63
C ASN A 259 -45.47 28.84 19.13
N LEU A 260 -44.45 28.92 19.98
CA LEU A 260 -44.61 28.81 21.44
C LEU A 260 -45.44 29.97 21.99
N LEU A 261 -45.19 31.20 21.50
CA LEU A 261 -45.91 32.40 21.90
C LEU A 261 -47.36 32.37 21.39
N TYR A 262 -47.61 31.86 20.19
CA TYR A 262 -48.96 31.61 19.66
C TYR A 262 -49.69 30.56 20.49
N MET A 263 -49.02 29.47 20.89
CA MET A 263 -49.59 28.47 21.80
C MET A 263 -49.91 29.05 23.17
N LEU A 264 -49.02 29.88 23.75
CA LEU A 264 -49.26 30.56 25.03
C LEU A 264 -50.41 31.58 24.94
N LEU A 265 -50.48 32.36 23.87
CA LEU A 265 -51.60 33.28 23.61
C LEU A 265 -52.92 32.53 23.36
N PHE A 266 -52.86 31.35 22.74
CA PHE A 266 -54.02 30.49 22.53
C PHE A 266 -54.52 29.87 23.84
N VAL A 267 -53.63 29.35 24.70
CA VAL A 267 -53.99 28.81 26.02
C VAL A 267 -54.56 29.89 26.94
N THR A 268 -53.97 31.09 26.92
CA THR A 268 -54.49 32.21 27.73
C THR A 268 -55.83 32.74 27.21
N LYS A 269 -56.04 32.82 25.89
CA LYS A 269 -57.37 33.14 25.33
C LYS A 269 -58.42 32.08 25.66
N ILE A 270 -58.07 30.80 25.63
CA ILE A 270 -58.99 29.71 26.02
C ILE A 270 -59.37 29.82 27.50
N SER A 271 -58.40 30.08 28.40
CA SER A 271 -58.70 30.24 29.82
C SER A 271 -59.57 31.46 30.14
N ILE A 272 -59.41 32.57 29.40
CA ILE A 272 -60.24 33.78 29.59
C ILE A 272 -61.68 33.56 29.08
N VAL A 273 -61.87 32.79 28.00
CA VAL A 273 -63.22 32.45 27.47
C VAL A 273 -63.92 31.39 28.34
N SER A 274 -63.18 30.45 28.95
CA SER A 274 -63.75 29.44 29.85
C SER A 274 -64.20 30.00 31.21
N ILE A 275 -63.60 31.09 31.70
CA ILE A 275 -64.00 31.72 32.97
C ILE A 275 -65.23 32.63 32.80
N SER A 276 -65.47 33.16 31.59
CA SER A 276 -66.62 34.05 31.32
C SER A 276 -67.91 33.33 30.94
N THR A 277 -67.87 32.03 30.64
CA THR A 277 -69.05 31.26 30.15
C THR A 277 -69.61 30.25 31.16
N HIS A 278 -68.99 30.11 32.34
CA HIS A 278 -69.49 29.24 33.42
C HIS A 278 -70.51 29.90 34.38
N SER A 279 -71.03 31.10 34.06
CA SER A 279 -72.07 31.78 34.85
C SER A 279 -73.44 31.93 34.14
N LEU A 280 -73.58 31.57 32.86
CA LEU A 280 -74.77 31.96 32.06
C LEU A 280 -75.36 30.89 31.12
N SER A 281 -75.35 29.60 31.47
CA SER A 281 -76.09 28.60 30.66
C SER A 281 -76.68 27.43 31.46
N THR A 282 -77.50 27.75 32.46
CA THR A 282 -78.63 26.92 32.96
C THR A 282 -79.93 27.29 32.23
N LEU A 283 -79.87 27.47 30.90
CA LEU A 283 -81.05 27.74 30.08
C LEU A 283 -80.92 26.99 28.74
N LEU A 284 -81.78 25.97 28.58
CA LEU A 284 -82.24 25.38 27.31
C LEU A 284 -81.17 24.61 26.53
N LEU A 285 -81.07 23.27 26.58
CA LEU A 285 -82.08 22.27 26.19
C LEU A 285 -82.83 22.67 24.91
N LEU A 286 -82.32 22.23 23.74
CA LEU A 286 -83.06 21.50 22.68
C LEU A 286 -82.26 21.48 21.36
N ASP A 287 -82.38 20.36 20.66
CA ASP A 287 -82.03 20.10 19.26
C ASP A 287 -80.57 19.92 18.85
N GLU A 288 -80.11 18.70 19.12
CA GLU A 288 -79.35 17.89 18.17
C GLU A 288 -79.99 17.91 16.78
N GLY A 289 -79.20 18.15 15.73
CA GLY A 289 -79.61 17.79 14.37
C GLY A 289 -79.17 18.75 13.28
N ARG A 290 -77.87 18.78 12.99
CA ARG A 290 -77.25 18.91 11.64
C ARG A 290 -75.81 19.37 11.83
N PHE A 291 -74.86 18.50 11.56
CA PHE A 291 -73.60 18.74 10.84
C PHE A 291 -72.68 17.53 11.06
N ASN A 292 -73.16 16.39 10.56
CA ASN A 292 -72.38 15.18 10.40
C ASN A 292 -71.90 15.16 8.94
N ALA A 293 -70.84 15.92 8.67
CA ALA A 293 -70.06 15.89 7.43
C ALA A 293 -68.74 16.64 7.67
N GLU A 294 -67.64 16.11 7.15
CA GLU A 294 -66.36 16.83 6.98
C GLU A 294 -65.36 16.94 8.16
N VAL A 295 -65.12 15.87 8.94
CA VAL A 295 -63.77 15.63 9.50
C VAL A 295 -63.47 14.13 9.50
N LYS A 296 -63.19 13.58 8.31
CA LYS A 296 -62.69 12.21 8.14
C LYS A 296 -61.62 12.13 7.05
N TYR A 297 -60.62 13.00 7.13
CA TYR A 297 -59.40 13.07 6.33
C TYR A 297 -58.51 14.03 7.15
N GLN A 298 -57.37 13.73 7.75
CA GLN A 298 -56.26 12.88 7.36
C GLN A 298 -55.49 12.49 8.63
N THR A 299 -55.67 11.26 9.11
CA THR A 299 -54.67 10.50 9.85
C THR A 299 -54.38 9.24 9.03
N SER A 300 -53.62 9.42 7.97
CA SER A 300 -52.98 8.35 7.21
C SER A 300 -51.90 9.01 6.35
N ILE A 301 -50.75 8.36 6.21
CA ILE A 301 -49.55 8.79 5.46
C ILE A 301 -48.51 9.55 6.31
N VAL A 302 -48.22 9.04 7.51
CA VAL A 302 -46.83 8.98 8.02
C VAL A 302 -46.49 7.51 8.15
N GLY A 303 -45.98 6.93 7.08
CA GLY A 303 -45.67 5.50 7.01
C GLY A 303 -45.72 4.98 5.58
N LYS A 304 -44.71 5.36 4.78
CA LYS A 304 -44.15 4.63 3.61
C LYS A 304 -43.54 5.63 2.62
N GLN A 305 -42.26 5.94 2.81
CA GLN A 305 -41.32 6.18 1.71
C GLN A 305 -39.88 5.96 2.21
N ALA A 306 -39.68 4.78 2.79
CA ALA A 306 -38.37 4.14 2.84
C ALA A 306 -38.36 3.13 1.69
N MET A 307 -37.82 3.53 0.54
CA MET A 307 -37.24 2.65 -0.47
C MET A 307 -36.67 3.52 -1.60
N GLY A 308 -35.35 3.41 -1.81
CA GLY A 308 -34.76 3.72 -3.11
C GLY A 308 -33.48 4.54 -3.07
N LEU A 309 -32.36 3.81 -3.14
CA LEU A 309 -31.15 4.15 -3.91
C LEU A 309 -30.09 5.03 -3.22
N GLY A 310 -28.89 4.44 -3.02
CA GLY A 310 -27.66 5.22 -2.85
C GLY A 310 -26.53 4.59 -2.04
N HIS A 311 -26.25 3.29 -2.16
CA HIS A 311 -25.00 2.71 -1.63
C HIS A 311 -23.97 2.56 -2.77
N TRP A 312 -23.18 3.60 -2.97
CA TRP A 312 -21.85 3.57 -3.58
C TRP A 312 -21.00 4.56 -2.79
N LEU A 313 -19.93 4.10 -2.14
CA LEU A 313 -18.65 4.81 -2.02
C LEU A 313 -17.65 3.97 -1.21
N TYR A 314 -16.48 3.81 -1.82
CA TYR A 314 -15.24 3.22 -1.34
C TYR A 314 -14.75 3.77 0.02
N PRO A 315 -14.03 2.97 0.82
CA PRO A 315 -13.13 3.48 1.84
C PRO A 315 -11.68 3.55 1.31
N SER A 316 -11.09 4.75 1.31
CA SER A 316 -9.66 4.96 1.10
C SER A 316 -9.05 5.72 2.28
N GLN A 317 -8.18 5.01 3.00
CA GLN A 317 -6.84 5.44 3.44
C GLN A 317 -6.68 6.75 4.23
N GLU A 318 -6.42 6.62 5.53
CA GLU A 318 -5.61 7.56 6.33
C GLU A 318 -4.89 6.73 7.43
N LYS A 319 -3.66 6.26 7.20
CA LYS A 319 -2.37 6.88 7.59
C LYS A 319 -2.32 7.42 9.02
N GLU A 320 -2.15 6.51 9.98
CA GLU A 320 -1.50 6.83 11.26
C GLU A 320 0.03 6.92 11.06
N ARG A 321 0.57 8.02 11.57
CA ARG A 321 1.99 8.33 11.70
C ARG A 321 2.20 8.66 13.17
N VAL A 322 2.76 7.73 13.95
CA VAL A 322 3.62 7.95 15.13
C VAL A 322 4.62 6.79 15.19
#